data_AF-A0A178A9F2-F1
#
_entry.id   AF-A0A178A9F2-F1
#
_cell.length_a   1.000
_cell.length_b   1.000
_cell.length_c   1.000
_cell.angle_alpha   90.00
_cell.angle_beta   90.00
_cell.angle_gamma   90.00
#
_symmetry.space_group_name_H-M   'P 1'
#
loop_
_entity.id
_entity.type
_entity.pdbx_description
1 polymer ?
#
loop_
_entity_poly.entity_id
_entity_poly.type
_entity_poly.pdbx_seq_one_letter_code
_entity_poly.pdbx_strand_id
1 'polypeptide(L)'
;MATPHLSLPPEIILKIIQWLPFQNGKEIASLKRVPYLKHLIEAYEHSITHWFMSRELRHAPVDFPYCQKLSLNWLAECVSSYDMIDAIMLELTWRENCVAIEPHNTAAANAGLLLLYRMGRIPLDPLVAIYIVLHHATLTARYHGQGWITQRTYGRFMDSNQLSLRNELEFCFAEATLSTGPEFLHDMLVNPCDPAGESTLMNHYLDHGTHDWSHPCWGDEMGEFQPPRTQGPQREEGMKPKTLFTTLLERMAELEGCELEDVRGRVEVRIDTHDHALAYLRLDGKERLLQGLDLEG
;
A
#
# COMPACT_ATOMS: atom_id res chain seq x y z
N MET A 1 24.37 55.39 10.80
CA MET A 1 25.04 54.31 11.55
C MET A 1 24.77 53.01 10.83
N ALA A 2 25.77 52.46 10.15
CA ALA A 2 25.66 51.16 9.52
C ALA A 2 25.91 50.09 10.58
N THR A 3 24.91 49.27 10.88
CA THR A 3 25.12 48.05 11.65
C THR A 3 26.08 47.16 10.87
N PRO A 4 27.26 46.78 11.41
CA PRO A 4 28.12 45.83 10.76
C PRO A 4 27.39 44.49 10.77
N HIS A 5 26.92 44.04 9.61
CA HIS A 5 26.56 42.64 9.44
C HIS A 5 27.86 41.86 9.57
N LEU A 6 28.13 41.33 10.77
CA LEU A 6 29.05 40.21 10.97
C LEU A 6 28.45 39.02 10.22
N SER A 7 28.68 38.95 8.91
CA SER A 7 28.35 37.78 8.11
C SER A 7 29.37 36.72 8.44
N LEU A 8 29.04 35.87 9.42
CA LEU A 8 29.77 34.63 9.63
C LEU A 8 29.84 33.88 8.30
N PRO A 9 31.02 33.35 7.92
CA PRO A 9 31.15 32.55 6.71
C PRO A 9 30.13 31.41 6.70
N PRO A 10 29.47 31.12 5.57
CA PRO A 10 28.50 30.04 5.43
C PRO A 10 29.02 28.69 5.97
N GLU A 11 30.32 28.42 5.85
CA GLU A 11 30.97 27.20 6.30
C GLU A 11 30.98 27.07 7.83
N ILE A 12 31.15 28.18 8.55
CA ILE A 12 31.10 28.19 10.02
C ILE A 12 29.67 27.94 10.47
N ILE A 13 28.70 28.57 9.81
CA ILE A 13 27.28 28.39 10.12
C ILE A 13 26.85 26.94 9.85
N LEU A 14 27.28 26.34 8.73
CA LEU A 14 27.02 24.93 8.42
C LEU A 14 27.66 23.98 9.44
N LYS A 15 28.90 24.24 9.88
CA LYS A 15 29.51 23.48 10.97
C LYS A 15 28.66 23.57 12.24
N ILE A 16 28.22 24.77 12.63
CA ILE A 16 27.36 24.94 13.82
C ILE A 16 26.07 24.14 13.65
N ILE A 17 25.42 24.19 12.48
CA ILE A 17 24.20 23.43 12.19
C ILE A 17 24.44 21.91 12.28
N GLN A 18 25.59 21.40 11.80
CA GLN A 18 25.95 19.99 11.90
C GLN A 18 26.11 19.48 13.34
N TRP A 19 26.44 20.37 14.28
CA TRP A 19 26.56 20.04 15.71
C TRP A 19 25.24 20.16 16.47
N LEU A 20 24.16 20.64 15.84
CA LEU A 20 22.85 20.68 16.49
C LEU A 20 22.30 19.26 16.65
N PRO A 21 21.76 18.90 17.83
CA PRO A 21 21.17 17.60 18.05
C PRO A 21 19.92 17.43 17.15
N PHE A 22 19.95 16.45 16.26
CA PHE A 22 18.87 16.13 15.32
C PHE A 22 17.59 15.56 15.96
N GLN A 23 17.49 15.54 17.30
CA GLN A 23 16.45 14.81 18.02
C GLN A 23 15.03 15.37 17.81
N ASN A 24 14.90 16.64 17.42
CA ASN A 24 13.60 17.24 17.12
C ASN A 24 13.83 18.36 16.09
N GLY A 25 13.55 18.13 14.80
CA GLY A 25 13.80 19.06 13.69
C GLY A 25 13.18 20.47 13.82
N LYS A 26 12.52 20.76 14.94
CA LYS A 26 12.00 22.08 15.36
C LYS A 26 13.07 23.17 15.40
N GLU A 27 14.29 22.86 15.83
CA GLU A 27 15.38 23.84 15.89
C GLU A 27 15.83 24.26 14.48
N ILE A 28 16.05 23.28 13.59
CA ILE A 28 16.37 23.52 12.18
C ILE A 28 15.21 24.24 11.48
N ALA A 29 13.95 23.86 11.75
CA ALA A 29 12.77 24.54 11.21
C ALA A 29 12.67 26.00 11.69
N SER A 30 13.11 26.29 12.92
CA SER A 30 13.17 27.65 13.46
C SER A 30 14.27 28.46 12.78
N LEU A 31 15.43 27.85 12.53
CA LEU A 31 16.53 28.49 11.79
C LEU A 31 16.17 28.79 10.33
N LYS A 32 15.35 27.95 9.68
CA LYS A 32 14.83 28.21 8.33
C LYS A 32 13.96 29.47 8.22
N ARG A 33 13.38 29.94 9.32
CA ARG A 33 12.59 31.20 9.34
C ARG A 33 13.46 32.44 9.20
N VAL A 34 14.78 32.30 9.41
CA VAL A 34 15.74 33.39 9.26
C VAL A 34 16.14 33.50 7.78
N PRO A 35 15.81 34.60 7.07
CA PRO A 35 15.93 34.67 5.61
C PRO A 35 17.33 34.38 5.05
N TYR A 36 18.39 34.83 5.73
CA TYR A 36 19.77 34.61 5.28
C TYR A 36 20.26 33.16 5.52
N LEU A 37 19.68 32.45 6.48
CA LEU A 37 20.00 31.04 6.76
C LEU A 37 19.19 30.09 5.90
N LYS A 38 18.00 30.51 5.45
CA LYS A 38 17.08 29.67 4.69
C LYS A 38 17.76 28.99 3.50
N HIS A 39 18.41 29.77 2.62
CA HIS A 39 19.08 29.21 1.44
C HIS A 39 20.27 28.31 1.78
N LEU A 40 21.01 28.64 2.84
CA LEU A 40 22.13 27.83 3.30
C LEU A 40 21.66 26.47 3.83
N ILE A 41 20.58 26.48 4.61
CA ILE A 41 19.95 25.26 5.13
C ILE A 41 19.33 24.45 4.01
N GLU A 42 18.62 25.07 3.06
CA GLU A 42 18.07 24.38 1.89
C GLU A 42 19.17 23.69 1.06
N ALA A 43 20.31 24.37 0.82
CA ALA A 43 21.44 23.80 0.11
C ALA A 43 22.10 22.64 0.88
N TYR A 44 22.21 22.78 2.20
CA TYR A 44 22.72 21.72 3.08
C TYR A 44 21.81 20.50 3.11
N GLU A 45 20.51 20.70 3.28
CA GLU A 45 19.51 19.62 3.26
C GLU A 45 19.52 18.88 1.94
N HIS A 46 19.60 19.61 0.82
CA HIS A 46 19.72 18.97 -0.49
C HIS A 46 20.99 18.13 -0.59
N SER A 47 22.14 18.67 -0.15
CA SER A 47 23.43 17.99 -0.22
C SER A 47 23.49 16.73 0.65
N ILE A 48 23.00 16.80 1.89
CA ILE A 48 22.99 15.64 2.80
C ILE A 48 21.97 14.60 2.35
N THR A 49 20.80 15.03 1.87
CA THR A 49 19.77 14.12 1.33
C THR A 49 20.31 13.37 0.13
N HIS A 50 20.91 14.09 -0.83
CA HIS A 50 21.52 13.47 -2.01
C HIS A 50 22.66 12.51 -1.63
N TRP A 51 23.55 12.91 -0.71
CA TRP A 51 24.62 12.06 -0.21
C TRP A 51 24.08 10.78 0.44
N PHE A 52 23.06 10.90 1.30
CA PHE A 52 22.48 9.76 1.99
C PHE A 52 21.80 8.81 1.00
N MET A 53 21.00 9.35 0.07
CA MET A 53 20.36 8.57 -0.99
C MET A 53 21.37 7.81 -1.84
N SER A 54 22.41 8.49 -2.34
CA SER A 54 23.41 7.86 -3.21
C SER A 54 24.24 6.76 -2.50
N ARG A 55 24.32 6.80 -1.17
CA ARG A 55 25.07 5.81 -0.39
C ARG A 55 24.20 4.67 0.14
N GLU A 56 23.10 5.01 0.82
CA GLU A 56 22.32 4.07 1.63
C GLU A 56 20.98 3.68 0.96
N LEU A 57 20.37 4.59 0.18
CA LEU A 57 19.04 4.39 -0.43
C LEU A 57 19.05 4.61 -1.94
N ARG A 58 19.91 3.88 -2.65
CA ARG A 58 20.14 4.06 -4.09
C ARG A 58 18.90 3.83 -4.94
N HIS A 59 17.99 2.97 -4.49
CA HIS A 59 16.77 2.61 -5.20
C HIS A 59 15.59 3.54 -4.88
N ALA A 60 15.69 4.40 -3.86
CA ALA A 60 14.58 5.27 -3.46
C ALA A 60 14.02 6.16 -4.59
N PRO A 61 14.81 6.74 -5.50
CA PRO A 61 14.25 7.49 -6.64
C PRO A 61 13.41 6.64 -7.59
N VAL A 62 13.78 5.37 -7.73
CA VAL A 62 13.12 4.38 -8.60
C VAL A 62 11.92 3.76 -7.90
N ASP A 63 11.90 3.72 -6.57
CA ASP A 63 10.83 3.15 -5.73
C ASP A 63 9.77 4.21 -5.36
N PHE A 64 10.18 5.47 -5.13
CA PHE A 64 9.30 6.60 -4.79
C PHE A 64 9.59 7.80 -5.72
N PRO A 65 8.85 7.95 -6.84
CA PRO A 65 9.20 8.90 -7.87
C PRO A 65 8.87 10.30 -7.38
N TYR A 66 9.80 11.22 -7.58
CA TYR A 66 9.74 12.53 -6.94
C TYR A 66 9.66 13.67 -7.95
N CYS A 67 8.65 14.54 -7.79
CA CYS A 67 8.35 15.63 -8.73
C CYS A 67 8.95 17.00 -8.33
N GLN A 68 9.68 17.12 -7.22
CA GLN A 68 10.12 18.41 -6.65
C GLN A 68 11.64 18.48 -6.32
N LYS A 69 12.08 19.18 -5.25
CA LYS A 69 13.50 19.28 -4.77
C LYS A 69 13.83 18.35 -3.58
N LEU A 70 14.79 17.43 -3.76
CA LEU A 70 15.17 16.44 -2.73
C LEU A 70 15.38 17.13 -1.38
N SER A 71 14.63 16.69 -0.37
CA SER A 71 14.55 17.30 0.96
C SER A 71 14.54 16.24 2.06
N LEU A 72 14.83 16.67 3.29
CA LEU A 72 14.77 15.78 4.46
C LEU A 72 13.37 15.23 4.70
N ASN A 73 12.31 15.99 4.39
CA ASN A 73 10.94 15.51 4.54
C ASN A 73 10.65 14.36 3.58
N TRP A 74 11.03 14.52 2.31
CA TRP A 74 10.90 13.46 1.31
C TRP A 74 11.68 12.21 1.73
N LEU A 75 12.90 12.37 2.26
CA LEU A 75 13.70 11.26 2.75
C LEU A 75 13.03 10.54 3.92
N ALA A 76 12.46 11.29 4.87
CA ALA A 76 11.74 10.74 6.01
C ALA A 76 10.47 9.99 5.56
N GLU A 77 9.71 10.53 4.59
CA GLU A 77 8.57 9.87 3.97
C GLU A 77 8.99 8.57 3.28
N CYS A 78 10.10 8.56 2.55
CA CYS A 78 10.62 7.34 1.91
C CYS A 78 11.01 6.27 2.93
N VAL A 79 11.74 6.65 3.99
CA VAL A 79 12.11 5.70 5.05
C VAL A 79 10.86 5.14 5.72
N SER A 80 9.91 6.00 6.07
CA SER A 80 8.64 5.57 6.66
C SER A 80 7.85 4.62 5.73
N SER A 81 7.89 4.85 4.42
CA SER A 81 7.22 4.00 3.43
C SER A 81 7.92 2.64 3.31
N TYR A 82 9.26 2.61 3.34
CA TYR A 82 10.00 1.34 3.39
C TYR A 82 9.73 0.56 4.67
N ASP A 83 9.76 1.22 5.83
CA ASP A 83 9.45 0.58 7.13
C ASP A 83 8.05 -0.06 7.11
N MET A 84 7.07 0.63 6.50
CA MET A 84 5.71 0.12 6.32
C MET A 84 5.67 -1.11 5.41
N ILE A 85 6.33 -1.05 4.26
CA ILE A 85 6.42 -2.19 3.32
C ILE A 85 7.08 -3.38 4.01
N ASP A 86 8.17 -3.17 4.75
CA ASP A 86 8.88 -4.24 5.45
C ASP A 86 7.99 -4.87 6.53
N ALA A 87 7.22 -4.07 7.27
CA ALA A 87 6.26 -4.56 8.24
C ALA A 87 5.14 -5.40 7.59
N ILE A 88 4.58 -4.95 6.47
CA ILE A 88 3.57 -5.72 5.72
C ILE A 88 4.18 -7.00 5.16
N MET A 89 5.35 -6.93 4.54
CA MET A 89 6.04 -8.09 3.98
C MET A 89 6.37 -9.12 5.06
N LEU A 90 6.70 -8.68 6.28
CA LEU A 90 6.92 -9.58 7.41
C LEU A 90 5.68 -10.43 7.68
N GLU A 91 4.49 -9.83 7.72
CA GLU A 91 3.22 -10.55 7.90
C GLU A 91 2.88 -11.47 6.71
N LEU A 92 3.09 -10.99 5.49
CA LEU A 92 2.78 -11.75 4.28
C LEU A 92 3.74 -12.93 4.04
N THR A 93 4.96 -12.88 4.58
CA THR A 93 5.97 -13.95 4.44
C THR A 93 6.19 -14.72 5.75
N TRP A 94 5.41 -14.42 6.79
CA TRP A 94 5.56 -15.04 8.09
C TRP A 94 5.35 -16.55 8.01
N ARG A 95 6.23 -17.32 8.65
CA ARG A 95 6.21 -18.80 8.57
C ARG A 95 4.95 -19.45 9.15
N GLU A 96 4.29 -18.80 10.10
CA GLU A 96 3.03 -19.32 10.68
C GLU A 96 1.81 -18.87 9.87
N ASN A 97 2.00 -17.99 8.88
CA ASN A 97 0.97 -17.63 7.94
C ASN A 97 0.70 -18.82 6.99
N CYS A 98 -0.46 -19.46 7.15
CA CYS A 98 -0.89 -20.60 6.33
C CYS A 98 -1.07 -20.30 4.83
N VAL A 99 -1.03 -19.02 4.44
CA VAL A 99 -1.14 -18.53 3.06
C VAL A 99 0.03 -17.59 2.74
N ALA A 100 1.18 -17.82 3.38
CA ALA A 100 2.38 -17.02 3.19
C ALA A 100 2.81 -16.97 1.71
N ILE A 101 3.35 -15.83 1.31
CA ILE A 101 3.97 -15.65 0.00
C ILE A 101 5.19 -16.56 -0.10
N GLU A 102 5.26 -17.34 -1.18
CA GLU A 102 6.39 -18.22 -1.40
C GLU A 102 7.69 -17.43 -1.66
N PRO A 103 8.86 -17.99 -1.31
CA PRO A 103 10.13 -17.27 -1.43
C PRO A 103 10.43 -16.74 -2.83
N HIS A 104 10.03 -17.45 -3.89
CA HIS A 104 10.27 -17.00 -5.27
C HIS A 104 9.40 -15.80 -5.67
N ASN A 105 8.25 -15.61 -5.00
CA ASN A 105 7.33 -14.51 -5.25
C ASN A 105 7.56 -13.28 -4.34
N THR A 106 8.44 -13.39 -3.34
CA THR A 106 8.67 -12.31 -2.35
C THR A 106 9.10 -11.00 -3.00
N ALA A 107 9.99 -11.05 -3.99
CA ALA A 107 10.46 -9.85 -4.69
C ALA A 107 9.38 -9.22 -5.59
N ALA A 108 8.55 -10.05 -6.24
CA ALA A 108 7.40 -9.57 -7.01
C ALA A 108 6.34 -8.92 -6.11
N ALA A 109 6.08 -9.51 -4.93
CA ALA A 109 5.19 -8.93 -3.94
C ALA A 109 5.72 -7.58 -3.39
N ASN A 110 7.01 -7.48 -3.10
CA ASN A 110 7.63 -6.20 -2.72
C ASN A 110 7.45 -5.13 -3.82
N ALA A 111 7.63 -5.51 -5.09
CA ALA A 111 7.37 -4.61 -6.22
C ALA A 111 5.88 -4.22 -6.29
N GLY A 112 4.96 -5.15 -6.06
CA GLY A 112 3.52 -4.89 -5.98
C GLY A 112 3.15 -3.84 -4.93
N LEU A 113 3.72 -3.92 -3.72
CA LEU A 113 3.51 -2.93 -2.66
C LEU A 113 4.01 -1.53 -3.06
N LEU A 114 5.17 -1.47 -3.72
CA LEU A 114 5.71 -0.22 -4.24
C LEU A 114 4.88 0.35 -5.41
N LEU A 115 4.27 -0.52 -6.23
CA LEU A 115 3.37 -0.12 -7.30
C LEU A 115 2.04 0.43 -6.79
N LEU A 116 1.56 -0.02 -5.61
CA LEU A 116 0.37 0.56 -4.97
C LEU A 116 0.55 2.06 -4.68
N TYR A 117 1.77 2.51 -4.36
CA TYR A 117 2.07 3.94 -4.21
C TYR A 117 2.02 4.73 -5.54
N ARG A 118 1.98 4.06 -6.69
CA ARG A 118 2.24 4.64 -8.02
C ARG A 118 1.10 4.51 -9.01
N MET A 119 -0.10 4.11 -8.57
CA MET A 119 -1.17 3.68 -9.47
C MET A 119 -1.38 4.60 -10.69
N GLY A 120 -1.27 4.00 -11.88
CA GLY A 120 -1.35 4.64 -13.19
C GLY A 120 -1.72 3.63 -14.28
N ARG A 121 -1.50 3.96 -15.57
CA ARG A 121 -1.66 3.00 -16.68
C ARG A 121 -0.39 2.17 -16.81
N ILE A 122 -0.47 0.88 -16.50
CA ILE A 122 0.69 -0.01 -16.32
C ILE A 122 0.47 -1.30 -17.14
N PRO A 123 1.53 -1.95 -17.70
CA PRO A 123 1.40 -3.20 -18.44
C PRO A 123 1.13 -4.42 -17.54
N LEU A 124 1.18 -5.64 -18.09
CA LEU A 124 0.67 -6.85 -17.44
C LEU A 124 1.50 -7.26 -16.20
N ASP A 125 2.82 -7.36 -16.33
CA ASP A 125 3.66 -7.89 -15.24
C ASP A 125 3.52 -7.09 -13.93
N PRO A 126 3.46 -5.74 -13.95
CA PRO A 126 3.15 -4.96 -12.75
C PRO A 126 1.74 -5.18 -12.19
N LEU A 127 0.72 -5.42 -13.04
CA LEU A 127 -0.63 -5.74 -12.56
C LEU A 127 -0.65 -7.09 -11.86
N VAL A 128 0.13 -8.07 -12.35
CA VAL A 128 0.32 -9.36 -11.70
C VAL A 128 1.03 -9.18 -10.35
N ALA A 129 2.06 -8.33 -10.28
CA ALA A 129 2.72 -8.01 -9.02
C ALA A 129 1.76 -7.38 -7.98
N ILE A 130 0.90 -6.44 -8.40
CA ILE A 130 -0.16 -5.89 -7.55
C ILE A 130 -1.14 -6.99 -7.13
N TYR A 131 -1.59 -7.84 -8.06
CA TYR A 131 -2.51 -8.94 -7.78
C TYR A 131 -1.95 -9.89 -6.72
N ILE A 132 -0.67 -10.28 -6.81
CA ILE A 132 -0.01 -11.16 -5.83
C ILE A 132 -0.15 -10.56 -4.42
N VAL A 133 0.14 -9.27 -4.25
CA VAL A 133 0.02 -8.59 -2.96
C VAL A 133 -1.42 -8.57 -2.48
N LEU A 134 -2.36 -8.15 -3.32
CA LEU A 134 -3.78 -8.10 -2.97
C LEU A 134 -4.29 -9.48 -2.54
N HIS A 135 -3.99 -10.50 -3.34
CA HIS A 135 -4.42 -11.88 -3.09
C HIS A 135 -3.91 -12.39 -1.74
N HIS A 136 -2.60 -12.33 -1.50
CA HIS A 136 -2.02 -12.82 -0.26
C HIS A 136 -2.39 -11.95 0.95
N ALA A 137 -2.54 -10.63 0.78
CA ALA A 137 -3.01 -9.76 1.85
C ALA A 137 -4.46 -10.06 2.24
N THR A 138 -5.36 -10.25 1.27
CA THR A 138 -6.75 -10.65 1.52
C THR A 138 -6.82 -12.00 2.23
N LEU A 139 -6.07 -13.01 1.77
CA LEU A 139 -6.04 -14.31 2.43
C LEU A 139 -5.44 -14.23 3.84
N THR A 140 -4.39 -13.43 4.03
CA THR A 140 -3.77 -13.22 5.35
C THR A 140 -4.76 -12.56 6.30
N ALA A 141 -5.45 -11.49 5.86
CA ALA A 141 -6.51 -10.85 6.64
C ALA A 141 -7.63 -11.84 6.97
N ARG A 142 -8.01 -12.70 6.02
CA ARG A 142 -9.04 -13.73 6.24
C ARG A 142 -8.66 -14.71 7.35
N TYR A 143 -7.42 -15.20 7.38
CA TYR A 143 -7.04 -16.28 8.31
C TYR A 143 -6.40 -15.79 9.61
N HIS A 144 -5.74 -14.63 9.58
CA HIS A 144 -4.93 -14.11 10.70
C HIS A 144 -5.34 -12.70 11.15
N GLY A 145 -6.19 -12.00 10.39
CA GLY A 145 -6.66 -10.67 10.73
C GLY A 145 -7.65 -10.62 11.89
N GLN A 146 -8.30 -9.46 12.01
CA GLN A 146 -9.41 -9.22 12.94
C GLN A 146 -10.63 -8.64 12.19
N GLY A 147 -11.74 -8.47 12.89
CA GLY A 147 -12.94 -7.84 12.33
C GLY A 147 -13.73 -8.73 11.36
N TRP A 148 -14.54 -8.10 10.52
CA TRP A 148 -15.51 -8.79 9.67
C TRP A 148 -14.85 -9.61 8.55
N ILE A 149 -13.66 -9.25 8.10
CA ILE A 149 -12.94 -10.03 7.06
C ILE A 149 -12.46 -11.41 7.57
N THR A 150 -12.33 -11.57 8.89
CA THR A 150 -11.71 -12.75 9.48
C THR A 150 -12.65 -13.96 9.45
N GLN A 151 -12.15 -15.12 9.01
CA GLN A 151 -12.89 -16.38 8.97
C GLN A 151 -13.47 -16.78 10.34
N ARG A 152 -12.78 -16.40 11.43
CA ARG A 152 -13.23 -16.65 12.82
C ARG A 152 -14.56 -15.97 13.14
N THR A 153 -14.88 -14.86 12.50
CA THR A 153 -16.13 -14.10 12.71
C THR A 153 -17.36 -14.89 12.27
N TYR A 154 -17.21 -15.77 11.28
CA TYR A 154 -18.30 -16.59 10.73
C TYR A 154 -18.44 -17.96 11.40
N GLY A 155 -17.45 -18.37 12.20
CA GLY A 155 -17.41 -19.70 12.80
C GLY A 155 -17.00 -20.80 11.83
N ARG A 156 -17.35 -22.06 12.17
CA ARG A 156 -16.85 -23.27 11.48
C ARG A 156 -17.60 -23.57 10.16
N PHE A 157 -18.87 -23.22 10.08
CA PHE A 157 -19.72 -23.47 8.92
C PHE A 157 -20.26 -22.14 8.44
N MET A 158 -20.25 -21.94 7.12
CA MET A 158 -20.85 -20.77 6.50
C MET A 158 -22.04 -21.20 5.66
N ASP A 159 -23.17 -20.51 5.85
CA ASP A 159 -24.27 -20.58 4.89
C ASP A 159 -23.99 -19.74 3.65
N SER A 160 -24.92 -19.73 2.70
CA SER A 160 -24.79 -18.95 1.46
C SER A 160 -24.67 -17.45 1.72
N ASN A 161 -25.32 -16.92 2.75
CA ASN A 161 -25.34 -15.48 3.05
C ASN A 161 -24.00 -15.04 3.65
N GLN A 162 -23.44 -15.84 4.56
CA GLN A 162 -22.12 -15.62 5.14
C GLN A 162 -21.02 -15.71 4.08
N LEU A 163 -21.14 -16.66 3.15
CA LEU A 163 -20.24 -16.76 2.00
C LEU A 163 -20.34 -15.53 1.10
N SER A 164 -21.55 -15.07 0.79
CA SER A 164 -21.76 -13.84 0.02
C SER A 164 -21.15 -12.62 0.70
N LEU A 165 -21.44 -12.40 1.99
CA LEU A 165 -20.85 -11.28 2.73
C LEU A 165 -19.32 -11.34 2.74
N ARG A 166 -18.74 -12.53 2.98
CA ARG A 166 -17.28 -12.69 3.00
C ARG A 166 -16.68 -12.32 1.65
N ASN A 167 -17.27 -12.81 0.55
CA ASN A 167 -16.79 -12.48 -0.79
C ASN A 167 -16.89 -10.97 -1.08
N GLU A 168 -17.95 -10.32 -0.61
CA GLU A 168 -18.09 -8.85 -0.71
C GLU A 168 -17.02 -8.11 0.09
N LEU A 169 -16.73 -8.54 1.31
CA LEU A 169 -15.70 -7.92 2.14
C LEU A 169 -14.30 -8.14 1.58
N GLU A 170 -14.02 -9.29 0.98
CA GLU A 170 -12.75 -9.54 0.28
C GLU A 170 -12.59 -8.64 -0.94
N PHE A 171 -13.67 -8.45 -1.71
CA PHE A 171 -13.70 -7.48 -2.79
C PHE A 171 -13.44 -6.06 -2.26
N CYS A 172 -14.13 -5.65 -1.19
CA CYS A 172 -13.97 -4.33 -0.59
C CYS A 172 -12.58 -4.12 0.02
N PHE A 173 -11.95 -5.17 0.53
CA PHE A 173 -10.57 -5.12 1.02
C PHE A 173 -9.59 -4.86 -0.12
N ALA A 174 -9.74 -5.55 -1.25
CA ALA A 174 -8.91 -5.31 -2.42
C ALA A 174 -9.12 -3.88 -2.97
N GLU A 175 -10.37 -3.42 -3.02
CA GLU A 175 -10.72 -2.06 -3.44
C GLU A 175 -10.16 -1.00 -2.49
N ALA A 176 -10.27 -1.22 -1.18
CA ALA A 176 -9.72 -0.32 -0.16
C ALA A 176 -8.20 -0.23 -0.26
N THR A 177 -7.53 -1.36 -0.47
CA THR A 177 -6.08 -1.42 -0.66
C THR A 177 -5.64 -0.63 -1.89
N LEU A 178 -6.35 -0.79 -3.01
CA LEU A 178 -6.07 -0.02 -4.22
C LEU A 178 -6.36 1.48 -4.02
N SER A 179 -7.43 1.82 -3.29
CA SER A 179 -7.85 3.21 -3.13
C SER A 179 -7.00 4.01 -2.14
N THR A 180 -6.62 3.38 -1.04
CA THR A 180 -5.94 4.02 0.10
C THR A 180 -4.44 3.76 0.08
N GLY A 181 -4.01 2.63 -0.47
CA GLY A 181 -2.60 2.22 -0.53
C GLY A 181 -2.18 1.29 0.61
N PRO A 182 -0.87 1.07 0.75
CA PRO A 182 -0.29 0.14 1.74
C PRO A 182 -0.60 0.50 3.20
N GLU A 183 -0.94 1.75 3.50
CA GLU A 183 -1.38 2.21 4.83
C GLU A 183 -2.55 1.36 5.34
N PHE A 184 -3.53 1.08 4.48
CA PHE A 184 -4.67 0.24 4.84
C PHE A 184 -4.25 -1.20 5.16
N LEU A 185 -3.30 -1.77 4.42
CA LEU A 185 -2.77 -3.10 4.70
C LEU A 185 -2.02 -3.13 6.03
N HIS A 186 -1.24 -2.10 6.32
CA HIS A 186 -0.55 -1.97 7.60
C HIS A 186 -1.54 -1.94 8.76
N ASP A 187 -2.62 -1.15 8.66
CA ASP A 187 -3.64 -1.07 9.69
C ASP A 187 -4.39 -2.40 9.88
N MET A 188 -4.70 -3.12 8.79
CA MET A 188 -5.44 -4.38 8.86
C MET A 188 -4.59 -5.60 9.26
N LEU A 189 -3.32 -5.63 8.90
CA LEU A 189 -2.44 -6.80 9.07
C LEU A 189 -1.44 -6.63 10.22
N VAL A 190 -0.81 -5.47 10.33
CA VAL A 190 0.26 -5.21 11.32
C VAL A 190 -0.33 -4.68 12.62
N ASN A 191 -1.35 -3.81 12.54
CA ASN A 191 -2.01 -3.21 13.70
C ASN A 191 -3.52 -3.54 13.77
N PRO A 192 -3.93 -4.83 13.73
CA PRO A 192 -5.33 -5.21 13.57
C PRO A 192 -6.25 -4.77 14.74
N CYS A 193 -5.67 -4.35 15.87
CA CYS A 193 -6.41 -3.80 17.01
C CYS A 193 -6.80 -2.33 16.82
N ASP A 194 -6.24 -1.62 15.83
CA ASP A 194 -6.63 -0.25 15.51
C ASP A 194 -7.95 -0.26 14.73
N PRO A 195 -9.00 0.44 15.21
CA PRO A 195 -10.28 0.51 14.52
C PRO A 195 -10.20 1.21 13.15
N ALA A 196 -9.11 1.92 12.82
CA ALA A 196 -8.96 2.64 11.55
C ALA A 196 -9.09 1.72 10.33
N GLY A 197 -8.45 0.55 10.36
CA GLY A 197 -8.52 -0.44 9.28
C GLY A 197 -9.94 -0.94 9.05
N GLU A 198 -10.59 -1.42 10.11
CA GLU A 198 -11.96 -1.94 10.03
C GLU A 198 -12.94 -0.85 9.59
N SER A 199 -12.79 0.39 10.08
CA SER A 199 -13.62 1.52 9.68
C SER A 199 -13.48 1.82 8.19
N THR A 200 -12.26 1.76 7.66
CA THR A 200 -11.97 1.95 6.23
C THR A 200 -12.60 0.85 5.39
N LEU A 201 -12.47 -0.42 5.81
CA LEU A 201 -13.11 -1.55 5.17
C LEU A 201 -14.64 -1.39 5.13
N MET A 202 -15.26 -0.99 6.25
CA MET A 202 -16.71 -0.79 6.33
C MET A 202 -17.20 0.37 5.46
N ASN A 203 -16.40 1.42 5.28
CA ASN A 203 -16.71 2.50 4.36
C ASN A 203 -16.71 2.02 2.90
N HIS A 204 -15.70 1.23 2.51
CA HIS A 204 -15.68 0.62 1.17
C HIS A 204 -16.82 -0.39 0.98
N TYR A 205 -17.16 -1.15 2.01
CA TYR A 205 -18.32 -2.03 1.99
C TYR A 205 -19.64 -1.29 1.81
N LEU A 206 -19.83 -0.15 2.49
CA LEU A 206 -20.99 0.71 2.25
C LEU A 206 -21.04 1.23 0.81
N ASP A 207 -19.89 1.64 0.25
CA ASP A 207 -19.83 2.26 -1.08
C ASP A 207 -19.93 1.24 -2.23
N HIS A 208 -19.41 0.02 -2.03
CA HIS A 208 -19.22 -0.97 -3.10
C HIS A 208 -19.96 -2.30 -2.87
N GLY A 209 -20.50 -2.54 -1.67
CA GLY A 209 -21.33 -3.71 -1.39
C GLY A 209 -22.50 -3.81 -2.37
N THR A 210 -22.80 -5.03 -2.81
CA THR A 210 -23.84 -5.29 -3.81
C THR A 210 -25.14 -5.76 -3.19
N HIS A 211 -25.08 -6.41 -2.03
CA HIS A 211 -26.25 -6.89 -1.32
C HIS A 211 -26.83 -5.78 -0.43
N ASP A 212 -28.09 -5.42 -0.69
CA ASP A 212 -28.92 -4.69 0.25
C ASP A 212 -29.50 -5.70 1.25
N TRP A 213 -28.87 -5.79 2.42
CA TRP A 213 -29.34 -6.64 3.50
C TRP A 213 -30.62 -6.03 4.10
N SER A 214 -31.75 -6.28 3.44
CA SER A 214 -33.05 -5.73 3.83
C SER A 214 -33.37 -6.07 5.29
N HIS A 215 -33.80 -5.08 6.07
CA HIS A 215 -34.33 -5.31 7.41
C HIS A 215 -35.82 -5.65 7.37
N PRO A 216 -36.29 -6.64 8.14
CA PRO A 216 -35.50 -7.58 8.92
C PRO A 216 -34.72 -8.54 8.03
N CYS A 217 -33.47 -8.82 8.42
CA CYS A 217 -32.72 -9.90 7.79
C CYS A 217 -33.54 -11.19 7.98
N TRP A 218 -33.56 -12.05 6.97
CA TRP A 218 -34.33 -13.29 7.04
C TRP A 218 -33.91 -14.05 8.30
N GLY A 219 -34.84 -14.21 9.25
CA GLY A 219 -34.57 -14.86 10.53
C GLY A 219 -34.45 -13.95 11.75
N ASP A 220 -35.48 -13.16 12.08
CA ASP A 220 -35.59 -12.44 13.36
C ASP A 220 -35.70 -13.36 14.60
N GLU A 221 -35.37 -14.66 14.48
CA GLU A 221 -35.20 -15.55 15.61
C GLU A 221 -33.85 -15.26 16.29
N MET A 222 -33.83 -15.23 17.63
CA MET A 222 -32.62 -15.01 18.42
C MET A 222 -31.52 -16.01 18.02
N GLY A 223 -30.46 -15.52 17.36
CA GLY A 223 -29.26 -16.31 17.04
C GLY A 223 -28.89 -16.39 15.56
N GLU A 224 -29.66 -15.79 14.65
CA GLU A 224 -29.33 -15.78 13.22
C GLU A 224 -28.30 -14.71 12.82
N PHE A 225 -27.62 -14.95 11.70
CA PHE A 225 -26.53 -14.12 11.20
C PHE A 225 -26.98 -12.69 10.89
N GLN A 226 -26.33 -11.71 11.52
CA GLN A 226 -26.56 -10.29 11.26
C GLN A 226 -25.34 -9.69 10.55
N PRO A 227 -25.46 -9.26 9.29
CA PRO A 227 -24.36 -8.60 8.59
C PRO A 227 -24.04 -7.22 9.21
N PRO A 228 -22.83 -6.69 9.00
CA PRO A 228 -22.46 -5.37 9.47
C PRO A 228 -23.41 -4.32 8.93
N ARG A 229 -23.92 -3.49 9.84
CA ARG A 229 -24.81 -2.37 9.49
C ARG A 229 -23.98 -1.11 9.36
N THR A 230 -23.91 -0.59 8.14
CA THR A 230 -23.29 0.70 7.84
C THR A 230 -24.37 1.77 7.74
N GLN A 231 -24.03 3.01 8.12
CA GLN A 231 -24.93 4.16 8.01
C GLN A 231 -24.28 5.20 7.10
N GLY A 232 -25.00 5.62 6.06
CA GLY A 232 -24.54 6.66 5.15
C GLY A 232 -25.54 6.91 4.02
N PRO A 233 -25.26 7.87 3.12
CA PRO A 233 -26.15 8.18 2.02
C PRO A 233 -26.27 6.99 1.07
N GLN A 234 -27.50 6.50 0.85
CA GLN A 234 -27.76 5.50 -0.18
C GLN A 234 -27.42 6.10 -1.55
N ARG A 235 -26.54 5.42 -2.30
CA ARG A 235 -26.27 5.75 -3.70
C ARG A 235 -27.19 4.90 -4.58
N GLU A 236 -27.88 5.55 -5.52
CA GLU A 236 -28.75 4.85 -6.48
C GLU A 236 -27.97 3.84 -7.33
N GLU A 237 -28.60 2.71 -7.67
CA GLU A 237 -28.06 1.75 -8.63
C GLU A 237 -27.80 2.47 -9.98
N GLY A 238 -26.53 2.46 -10.42
CA GLY A 238 -26.07 3.20 -11.60
C GLY A 238 -25.23 4.45 -11.30
N MET A 239 -25.19 4.92 -10.05
CA MET A 239 -24.27 5.98 -9.60
C MET A 239 -23.00 5.45 -8.93
N LYS A 240 -22.87 4.12 -8.77
CA LYS A 240 -21.66 3.51 -8.21
C LYS A 240 -20.50 3.65 -9.21
N PRO A 241 -19.38 4.29 -8.82
CA PRO A 241 -18.23 4.42 -9.71
C PRO A 241 -17.67 3.04 -10.04
N LYS A 242 -17.05 2.91 -11.23
CA LYS A 242 -16.32 1.71 -11.59
C LYS A 242 -15.18 1.49 -10.59
N THR A 243 -15.13 0.31 -9.99
CA THR A 243 -14.15 -0.04 -8.95
C THR A 243 -12.77 -0.26 -9.57
N LEU A 244 -11.72 0.12 -8.85
CA LEU A 244 -10.33 -0.08 -9.24
C LEU A 244 -9.99 -1.56 -9.39
N PHE A 245 -10.48 -2.40 -8.48
CA PHE A 245 -10.21 -3.83 -8.50
C PHE A 245 -10.81 -4.51 -9.73
N THR A 246 -12.08 -4.23 -10.06
CA THR A 246 -12.69 -4.72 -11.32
C THR A 246 -11.94 -4.20 -12.54
N THR A 247 -11.50 -2.94 -12.53
CA THR A 247 -10.72 -2.37 -13.65
C THR A 247 -9.37 -3.07 -13.82
N LEU A 248 -8.70 -3.41 -12.72
CA LEU A 248 -7.47 -4.19 -12.72
C LEU A 248 -7.69 -5.58 -13.33
N LEU A 249 -8.72 -6.30 -12.88
CA LEU A 249 -9.03 -7.64 -13.38
C LEU A 249 -9.44 -7.63 -14.86
N GLU A 250 -10.26 -6.67 -15.29
CA GLU A 250 -10.62 -6.50 -16.70
C GLU A 250 -9.40 -6.23 -17.58
N ARG A 251 -8.47 -5.40 -17.10
CA ARG A 251 -7.24 -5.11 -17.83
C ARG A 251 -6.34 -6.34 -17.94
N MET A 252 -6.24 -7.13 -16.88
CA MET A 252 -5.52 -8.40 -16.91
C MET A 252 -6.20 -9.40 -17.87
N ALA A 253 -7.53 -9.49 -17.87
CA ALA A 253 -8.30 -10.33 -18.80
C ALA A 253 -7.99 -9.98 -20.27
N GLU A 254 -7.99 -8.69 -20.59
CA GLU A 254 -7.66 -8.19 -21.94
C GLU A 254 -6.24 -8.58 -22.36
N LEU A 255 -5.26 -8.42 -21.47
CA LEU A 255 -3.86 -8.69 -21.74
C LEU A 255 -3.54 -10.20 -21.83
N GLU A 256 -4.25 -11.03 -21.07
CA GLU A 256 -4.15 -12.50 -21.08
C GLU A 256 -4.99 -13.16 -22.19
N GLY A 257 -5.89 -12.40 -22.82
CA GLY A 257 -6.84 -12.94 -23.80
C GLY A 257 -7.80 -13.96 -23.19
N CYS A 258 -8.32 -13.69 -22.00
CA CYS A 258 -9.28 -14.57 -21.30
C CYS A 258 -10.51 -13.80 -20.78
N GLU A 259 -11.51 -14.55 -20.30
CA GLU A 259 -12.68 -13.99 -19.62
C GLU A 259 -12.31 -13.52 -18.21
N LEU A 260 -13.05 -12.53 -17.69
CA LEU A 260 -12.80 -11.94 -16.37
C LEU A 260 -12.78 -12.98 -15.24
N GLU A 261 -13.68 -13.98 -15.32
CA GLU A 261 -13.82 -15.05 -14.33
C GLU A 261 -12.59 -15.98 -14.27
N ASP A 262 -11.87 -16.11 -15.39
CA ASP A 262 -10.71 -16.99 -15.52
C ASP A 262 -9.41 -16.34 -15.02
N VAL A 263 -9.34 -15.00 -14.95
CA VAL A 263 -8.10 -14.25 -14.68
C VAL A 263 -7.42 -14.76 -13.41
N ARG A 264 -8.17 -14.85 -12.32
CA ARG A 264 -7.63 -15.23 -11.00
C ARG A 264 -7.00 -16.61 -11.04
N GLY A 265 -7.73 -17.60 -11.54
CA GLY A 265 -7.24 -18.98 -11.61
C GLY A 265 -6.02 -19.12 -12.51
N ARG A 266 -5.98 -18.41 -13.65
CA ARG A 266 -4.82 -18.44 -14.54
C ARG A 266 -3.58 -17.79 -13.92
N VAL A 267 -3.75 -16.63 -13.29
CA VAL A 267 -2.66 -15.92 -12.63
C VAL A 267 -2.11 -16.76 -11.49
N GLU A 268 -2.98 -17.31 -10.64
CA GLU A 268 -2.61 -18.19 -9.52
C GLU A 268 -1.83 -19.41 -10.00
N VAL A 269 -2.30 -20.12 -11.04
CA VAL A 269 -1.56 -21.26 -11.62
C VAL A 269 -0.20 -20.84 -12.19
N ARG A 270 -0.10 -19.66 -12.82
CA ARG A 270 1.17 -19.18 -13.36
C ARG A 270 2.18 -18.88 -12.25
N ILE A 271 1.77 -18.16 -11.21
CA ILE A 271 2.66 -17.72 -10.12
C ILE A 271 3.06 -18.84 -9.16
N ASP A 272 2.36 -19.99 -9.20
CA ASP A 272 2.70 -21.19 -8.44
C ASP A 272 3.96 -21.88 -8.96
N THR A 273 4.31 -21.65 -10.24
CA THR A 273 5.49 -22.26 -10.87
C THR A 273 6.78 -21.50 -10.52
N HIS A 274 7.93 -22.19 -10.45
CA HIS A 274 9.20 -21.51 -10.14
C HIS A 274 9.87 -20.86 -11.38
N ASP A 275 9.30 -21.09 -12.57
CA ASP A 275 9.89 -20.72 -13.86
C ASP A 275 9.20 -19.51 -14.53
N HIS A 276 8.22 -18.88 -13.87
CA HIS A 276 7.55 -17.71 -14.46
C HIS A 276 8.43 -16.44 -14.43
N ALA A 277 8.13 -15.46 -15.28
CA ALA A 277 8.94 -14.25 -15.46
C ALA A 277 9.17 -13.43 -14.17
N LEU A 278 8.18 -13.42 -13.27
CA LEU A 278 8.26 -12.75 -11.96
C LEU A 278 8.99 -13.56 -10.86
N ALA A 279 9.35 -14.82 -11.10
CA ALA A 279 9.94 -15.67 -10.08
C ALA A 279 11.39 -15.24 -9.80
N TYR A 280 11.77 -15.18 -8.53
CA TYR A 280 13.09 -14.73 -8.08
C TYR A 280 13.50 -13.38 -8.70
N LEU A 281 12.53 -12.47 -8.82
CA LEU A 281 12.71 -11.17 -9.44
C LEU A 281 13.94 -10.45 -8.90
N ARG A 282 14.88 -10.12 -9.80
CA ARG A 282 16.10 -9.38 -9.47
C ARG A 282 15.82 -7.89 -9.32
N LEU A 283 16.76 -7.16 -8.72
CA LEU A 283 16.66 -5.70 -8.54
C LEU A 283 16.41 -4.96 -9.87
N ASP A 284 17.13 -5.34 -10.94
CA ASP A 284 16.93 -4.73 -12.27
C ASP A 284 15.53 -5.00 -12.83
N GLY A 285 14.98 -6.21 -12.57
CA GLY A 285 13.61 -6.56 -12.95
C GLY A 285 12.59 -5.76 -12.14
N LYS A 286 12.79 -5.63 -10.82
CA LYS A 286 11.97 -4.76 -9.95
C LYS A 286 11.96 -3.32 -10.47
N GLU A 287 13.13 -2.75 -10.79
CA GLU A 287 13.23 -1.40 -11.35
C GLU A 287 12.40 -1.25 -12.64
N ARG A 288 12.50 -2.23 -13.56
CA ARG A 288 11.69 -2.23 -14.79
C ARG A 288 10.18 -2.25 -14.49
N LEU A 289 9.73 -3.11 -13.57
CA LEU A 289 8.33 -3.15 -13.17
C LEU A 289 7.86 -1.80 -12.62
N LEU A 290 8.67 -1.16 -11.78
CA LEU A 290 8.34 0.13 -11.17
C LEU A 290 8.31 1.29 -12.16
N GLN A 291 9.01 1.15 -13.29
CA GLN A 291 8.94 2.06 -14.43
C GLN A 291 7.75 1.74 -15.36
N GLY A 292 6.95 0.72 -15.04
CA GLY A 292 5.84 0.26 -15.87
C GLY A 292 6.30 -0.41 -17.15
N LEU A 293 7.42 -1.13 -17.10
CA LEU A 293 7.95 -1.91 -18.22
C LEU A 293 7.76 -3.41 -17.94
N ASP A 294 7.49 -4.18 -18.99
CA ASP A 294 7.45 -5.64 -18.92
C ASP A 294 8.86 -6.23 -18.77
N LEU A 295 8.94 -7.46 -18.23
CA LEU A 295 10.20 -8.17 -18.02
C LEU A 295 10.70 -8.87 -19.29
N GLU A 296 9.82 -9.12 -20.25
CA GLU A 296 10.13 -9.83 -21.51
C GLU A 296 10.54 -8.90 -22.68
N GLY A 297 10.86 -7.63 -22.38
CA GLY A 297 11.31 -6.62 -23.36
C GLY A 297 12.82 -6.49 -23.51
#